data_AF-A0A6B3HFX1-F1
#
_entry.id   AF-A0A6B3HFX1-F1
#
_cell.length_a   1.000
_cell.length_b   1.000
_cell.length_c   1.000
_cell.angle_alpha   90.00
_cell.angle_beta   90.00
_cell.angle_gamma   90.00
#
_symmetry.space_group_name_H-M   'P 1'
#
loop_
_entity.id
_entity.type
_entity.pdbx_description
1 polymer ?
#
loop_
_entity_poly.entity_id
_entity_poly.type
_entity_poly.pdbx_seq_one_letter_code
_entity_poly.pdbx_strand_id
1 'polypeptide(L)' 'SRATVERALKVRSTPASTGSWYWVDDKKLHYRPQEYWPANATIEVRSNLTGIKVTNALYGAEAKPLKITTGD' A
#
# COMPACT_ATOMS: atom_id res chain seq x y z
N SER A 1 -5.05 -14.50 1.33
CA SER A 1 -3.68 -14.89 0.92
C SER A 1 -2.88 -13.61 0.68
N ARG A 2 -1.55 -13.69 0.46
CA ARG A 2 -0.72 -12.51 0.15
C ARG A 2 -1.29 -11.68 -1.03
N ALA A 3 -1.68 -12.35 -2.11
CA ALA A 3 -2.33 -11.70 -3.26
C ALA A 3 -3.67 -11.01 -2.91
N THR A 4 -4.46 -11.56 -1.98
CA THR A 4 -5.69 -10.89 -1.49
C THR A 4 -5.35 -9.55 -0.83
N VAL A 5 -4.29 -9.53 -0.01
CA VAL A 5 -3.82 -8.32 0.66
C VAL A 5 -3.39 -7.27 -0.37
N GLU A 6 -2.49 -7.63 -1.27
CA GLU A 6 -1.95 -6.71 -2.28
C GLU A 6 -3.04 -6.06 -3.16
N ARG A 7 -4.06 -6.82 -3.58
CA ARG A 7 -5.16 -6.30 -4.42
C ARG A 7 -6.06 -5.30 -3.70
N ALA A 8 -6.23 -5.49 -2.39
CA ALA A 8 -7.08 -4.67 -1.55
C ALA A 8 -6.40 -3.37 -1.08
N LEU A 9 -5.07 -3.29 -1.18
CA LEU A 9 -4.33 -2.05 -0.93
C LEU A 9 -4.24 -1.21 -2.21
N LYS A 10 -4.38 0.11 -2.06
CA LYS A 10 -4.29 1.07 -3.17
C LYS A 10 -3.29 2.16 -2.84
N VAL A 11 -2.37 2.40 -3.77
CA VAL A 11 -1.44 3.54 -3.74
C VAL A 11 -1.72 4.43 -4.94
N ARG A 12 -1.79 5.73 -4.70
CA ARG A 12 -1.84 6.77 -5.75
C ARG A 12 -0.78 7.81 -5.44
N SER A 13 -0.18 8.38 -6.47
CA SER A 13 0.75 9.49 -6.33
C SER A 13 0.51 10.56 -7.37
N THR A 14 0.86 11.79 -7.01
CA THR A 14 0.92 12.93 -7.92
C THR A 14 2.29 13.60 -7.75
N PRO A 15 3.15 13.63 -8.78
CA PRO A 15 3.00 12.99 -10.10
C PRO A 15 2.84 11.46 -10.03
N ALA A 16 2.23 10.89 -11.07
CA ALA A 16 2.00 9.45 -11.13
C ALA A 16 3.33 8.69 -11.17
N SER A 17 3.50 7.70 -10.29
CA SER A 17 4.67 6.84 -10.25
C SER A 17 4.23 5.39 -10.15
N THR A 18 4.70 4.57 -11.09
CA THR A 18 4.45 3.14 -11.07
C THR A 18 5.31 2.47 -10.01
N GLY A 19 4.69 1.64 -9.18
CA GLY A 19 5.38 0.90 -8.13
C GLY A 19 4.77 -0.48 -7.91
N SER A 20 5.38 -1.22 -7.00
CA SER A 20 4.98 -2.59 -6.70
C SER A 20 5.10 -2.90 -5.21
N TRP A 21 4.34 -3.91 -4.79
CA TRP A 21 4.40 -4.48 -3.46
C TRP A 21 5.53 -5.49 -3.33
N TYR A 22 6.16 -5.55 -2.15
CA TYR A 22 7.15 -6.55 -1.79
C TYR A 22 6.99 -6.99 -0.33
N TRP A 23 6.82 -8.29 -0.10
CA TRP A 23 6.77 -8.86 1.25
C TRP A 23 8.18 -8.99 1.81
N VAL A 24 8.48 -8.18 2.83
CA VAL A 24 9.77 -8.22 3.52
C VAL A 24 9.82 -9.41 4.49
N ASP A 25 8.69 -9.71 5.11
CA ASP A 25 8.47 -10.89 5.94
C ASP A 25 6.98 -11.29 5.89
N ASP A 26 6.55 -12.22 6.74
CA ASP A 26 5.15 -12.71 6.74
C ASP A 26 4.11 -11.67 7.21
N LYS A 27 4.55 -10.56 7.79
CA LYS A 27 3.70 -9.52 8.39
C LYS A 27 3.96 -8.13 7.84
N LYS A 28 5.05 -7.91 7.10
CA LYS A 28 5.45 -6.60 6.56
C LYS A 28 5.48 -6.61 5.04
N LEU A 29 4.71 -5.68 4.48
CA LEU A 29 4.57 -5.45 3.05
C LEU A 29 4.98 -4.01 2.73
N HIS A 30 5.98 -3.85 1.88
CA HIS A 30 6.46 -2.54 1.44
C HIS A 30 5.92 -2.22 0.05
N TYR A 31 5.58 -0.95 -0.19
CA TYR A 31 5.37 -0.42 -1.54
C TYR A 31 6.53 0.51 -1.88
N ARG A 32 7.05 0.39 -3.09
CA ARG A 32 7.98 1.37 -3.62
C ARG A 32 7.75 1.61 -5.13
N PRO A 33 8.01 2.83 -5.61
CA PRO A 33 8.07 3.12 -7.04
C PRO A 33 9.27 2.39 -7.68
N GLN A 34 9.24 2.26 -9.01
CA GLN A 34 10.37 1.71 -9.78
C GLN A 34 11.61 2.60 -9.68
N GLU A 35 11.41 3.91 -9.88
CA GLU A 35 12.41 4.97 -9.73
C GLU A 35 12.20 5.70 -8.40
N TYR A 36 13.08 6.64 -8.03
CA TYR A 36 12.83 7.50 -6.87
C TYR A 36 11.49 8.24 -6.97
N TRP A 37 10.87 8.47 -5.82
CA TRP A 37 9.70 9.34 -5.75
C TRP A 37 10.06 10.73 -6.28
N PRO A 38 9.19 11.38 -7.08
CA PRO A 38 9.42 12.76 -7.48
C PRO A 38 9.51 13.68 -6.25
N ALA A 39 10.26 14.77 -6.37
CA ALA A 39 10.27 15.82 -5.37
C ALA A 39 8.86 16.39 -5.18
N ASN A 40 8.50 16.74 -3.94
CA ASN A 40 7.19 17.30 -3.59
C ASN A 40 5.98 16.45 -4.02
N ALA A 41 6.17 15.15 -4.23
CA ALA A 41 5.11 14.24 -4.62
C ALA A 41 4.14 14.00 -3.45
N THR A 42 2.85 14.07 -3.74
CA THR A 42 1.81 13.63 -2.80
C THR A 42 1.50 12.17 -3.03
N ILE A 43 1.57 11.36 -1.97
CA ILE A 43 1.31 9.92 -1.99
C ILE A 43 0.13 9.62 -1.07
N GLU A 44 -0.88 8.94 -1.59
CA GLU A 44 -2.05 8.48 -0.84
C GLU A 44 -2.11 6.95 -0.83
N VAL A 45 -2.27 6.37 0.36
CA VAL A 45 -2.44 4.93 0.56
C VAL A 45 -3.76 4.65 1.26
N ARG A 46 -4.55 3.73 0.70
CA ARG A 46 -5.83 3.27 1.26
C ARG A 46 -5.84 1.75 1.37
N SER A 47 -6.47 1.27 2.44
CA SER A 47 -6.74 -0.15 2.66
C SER A 47 -8.23 -0.43 2.49
N ASN A 48 -8.55 -1.36 1.60
CA ASN A 48 -9.92 -1.87 1.43
C ASN A 48 -10.07 -3.27 2.05
N LEU A 49 -9.30 -3.57 3.10
CA LEU A 49 -9.23 -4.90 3.69
C LEU A 49 -10.33 -5.21 4.72
N THR A 50 -11.09 -4.21 5.18
CA THR A 50 -12.13 -4.40 6.19
C THR A 50 -13.09 -5.51 5.82
N GLY A 51 -13.17 -6.54 6.67
CA GLY A 51 -14.04 -7.70 6.46
C GLY A 51 -13.56 -8.68 5.38
N ILE A 52 -12.46 -8.41 4.67
CA ILE A 52 -11.89 -9.34 3.70
C ILE A 52 -11.17 -10.46 4.43
N LYS A 53 -11.56 -11.70 4.14
CA LYS A 53 -10.87 -12.91 4.62
C LYS A 53 -9.48 -13.00 4.01
N VAL A 54 -8.44 -12.90 4.85
CA VAL A 54 -7.04 -13.04 4.43
C VAL A 54 -6.58 -14.50 4.62
N THR A 55 -6.91 -15.13 5.74
CA THR A 55 -6.69 -16.58 5.97
C THR A 55 -7.93 -17.18 6.61
N ASN A 56 -7.90 -18.47 6.96
CA ASN A 56 -9.02 -19.11 7.67
C ASN A 56 -9.33 -18.49 9.03
N ALA A 57 -8.36 -17.85 9.68
CA ALA A 57 -8.52 -17.24 11.00
C ALA A 57 -8.25 -15.72 11.03
N LEU A 58 -7.93 -15.10 9.88
CA LEU A 58 -7.57 -13.68 9.80
C LEU A 58 -8.44 -12.94 8.80
N TYR A 59 -9.07 -11.87 9.27
CA TYR A 59 -9.82 -10.92 8.48
C TYR A 59 -9.16 -9.56 8.57
N GLY A 60 -9.21 -8.80 7.48
CA GLY A 60 -8.72 -7.44 7.49
C GLY A 60 -9.59 -6.53 8.36
N ALA A 61 -8.92 -5.63 9.08
CA ALA A 61 -9.56 -4.60 9.89
C ALA A 61 -9.57 -3.27 9.15
N GLU A 62 -10.34 -2.31 9.68
CA GLU A 62 -10.30 -0.94 9.22
C GLU A 62 -8.91 -0.32 9.45
N ALA A 63 -8.47 0.50 8.49
CA ALA A 63 -7.26 1.27 8.62
C ALA A 63 -7.50 2.71 8.15
N LYS A 64 -6.92 3.67 8.88
CA LYS A 64 -6.96 5.07 8.49
C LYS A 64 -6.20 5.27 7.17
N PRO A 65 -6.73 6.05 6.22
CA PRO A 65 -5.98 6.45 5.04
C PRO A 65 -4.69 7.18 5.42
N LEU A 66 -3.64 6.95 4.64
CA LEU A 66 -2.35 7.61 4.81
C LEU A 66 -2.13 8.59 3.65
N LYS A 67 -1.68 9.80 3.98
CA LYS A 67 -1.23 10.80 3.01
C LYS A 67 0.14 11.33 3.44
N ILE A 68 1.10 11.28 2.53
CA ILE A 68 2.48 11.73 2.74
C ILE A 68 2.88 12.64 1.58
N THR A 69 3.72 13.63 1.86
CA THR A 69 4.39 14.44 0.83
C THR A 69 5.90 14.21 0.93
N THR A 70 6.56 13.97 -0.20
CA THR A 70 8.03 13.90 -0.25
C THR A 70 8.64 15.30 -0.18
N GLY A 71 9.89 15.38 0.27
CA GLY A 71 10.64 16.64 0.27
C GLY A 71 11.26 16.97 -1.10
N ASP A 72 12.16 17.93 -1.08
CA ASP A 72 13.03 18.30 -2.20
C ASP A 72 14.14 17.26 -2.46
#